data_AF-A0A8H6X6T4-F1
#
_entry.id   AF-A0A8H6X6T4-F1
#
_cell.length_a   1.000
_cell.length_b   1.000
_cell.length_c   1.000
_cell.angle_alpha   90.00
_cell.angle_beta   90.00
_cell.angle_gamma   90.00
#
_symmetry.space_group_name_H-M   'P 1'
#
loop_
_entity.id
_entity.type
_entity.pdbx_description
1 polymer ?
#
loop_
_entity_poly.entity_id
_entity_poly.type
_entity_poly.pdbx_seq_one_letter_code
_entity_poly.pdbx_strand_id
1 'polypeptide(L)'
;MPLSDAQLSAVLEAKRILANVGLTTETNVDDRDFQEITRVLDGALPSLPAASGYPYFPPAARVFTAEEIRYGLDCINRQTYVHALVEHPAGAIVEYPETGAAKGVAVVHRFRIDPSRFSSPKESFQYSLGDSHGGEPNVHCGSLLFAVHGTPAYCSHEKWTCKGLKYCSASSLPPSPASPDLDSLAEAQKEIFFKTLALYCTLAEKGSPRSLCKGKLVLRVDEYGRSFIQCEHRKKEDKAHLILRTLDEFDIPYLRALLENDVLGIDKHEELARQFGYGPRVPCSFSATPSAQKELCPHWHRQSGKLARGVLERVKGNCPATFDIYTPYNLSDCPYVVVICRNPPLALGTSSH
;
A
#
# COMPACT_ATOMS: atom_id res chain seq x y z
N MET A 1 1.65 -28.87 21.40
CA MET A 1 2.37 -28.89 22.72
C MET A 1 1.43 -28.42 23.84
N PRO A 2 1.54 -28.86 25.12
CA PRO A 2 0.72 -28.29 26.20
C PRO A 2 1.09 -26.82 26.45
N LEU A 3 0.08 -25.99 26.73
CA LEU A 3 0.29 -24.58 27.10
C LEU A 3 1.14 -24.50 28.37
N SER A 4 2.04 -23.52 28.43
CA SER A 4 2.75 -23.19 29.67
C SER A 4 1.79 -22.58 30.70
N ASP A 5 2.13 -22.67 31.98
CA ASP A 5 1.33 -22.11 33.07
C ASP A 5 1.05 -20.60 32.89
N ALA A 6 2.02 -19.87 32.34
CA ALA A 6 1.87 -18.45 32.04
C ALA A 6 0.82 -18.19 30.95
N GLN A 7 0.79 -19.02 29.91
CA GLN A 7 -0.20 -18.91 28.83
C GLN A 7 -1.60 -19.27 29.33
N LEU A 8 -1.72 -20.31 30.16
CA LEU A 8 -2.99 -20.71 30.74
C LEU A 8 -3.55 -19.61 31.66
N SER A 9 -2.70 -19.00 32.48
CA SER A 9 -3.08 -17.88 33.35
C SER A 9 -3.55 -16.66 32.55
N ALA A 10 -2.89 -16.34 31.43
CA ALA A 10 -3.28 -15.23 30.56
C ALA A 10 -4.66 -15.46 29.90
N VAL A 11 -4.94 -16.68 29.46
CA VAL A 11 -6.23 -17.05 28.87
C VAL A 11 -7.37 -16.96 29.89
N LEU A 12 -7.13 -17.40 31.13
CA LEU A 12 -8.12 -17.30 32.20
C LEU A 12 -8.40 -15.84 32.58
N GLU A 13 -7.37 -14.99 32.62
CA GLU A 13 -7.54 -13.57 32.91
C GLU A 13 -8.30 -12.84 31.80
N ALA A 14 -8.01 -13.14 30.53
CA ALA A 14 -8.76 -12.61 29.40
C ALA A 14 -10.25 -13.00 29.46
N LYS A 15 -10.56 -14.26 29.80
CA LYS A 15 -11.95 -14.72 30.01
C LYS A 15 -12.63 -13.93 31.14
N ARG A 16 -11.93 -13.67 32.24
CA ARG A 16 -12.44 -12.89 33.37
C ARG A 16 -12.76 -11.46 32.97
N ILE A 17 -11.88 -10.80 32.21
CA ILE A 17 -12.09 -9.43 31.72
C ILE A 17 -13.32 -9.37 30.79
N LEU A 18 -13.46 -10.33 29.87
CA LEU A 18 -14.61 -10.39 28.95
C LEU A 18 -15.93 -10.63 29.69
N ALA A 19 -15.94 -11.51 30.70
CA ALA A 19 -17.12 -11.71 31.53
C ALA A 19 -17.54 -10.42 32.27
N ASN A 20 -16.57 -9.65 32.77
CA ASN A 20 -16.86 -8.40 33.49
C ASN A 20 -17.46 -7.29 32.61
N VAL A 21 -17.26 -7.35 31.29
CA VAL A 21 -17.87 -6.40 30.33
C VAL A 21 -19.17 -6.92 29.72
N GLY A 22 -19.73 -8.00 30.27
CA GLY A 22 -20.99 -8.59 29.81
C GLY A 22 -20.87 -9.39 28.51
N LEU A 23 -19.64 -9.74 28.10
CA LEU A 23 -19.35 -10.60 26.95
C LEU A 23 -19.11 -12.04 27.43
N THR A 24 -20.11 -12.64 28.06
CA THR A 24 -20.05 -14.07 28.42
C THR A 24 -20.42 -14.91 27.19
N THR A 25 -19.45 -15.64 26.65
CA THR A 25 -19.68 -16.69 25.64
C THR A 25 -20.32 -17.91 26.32
N GLU A 26 -21.62 -17.86 26.59
CA GLU A 26 -22.41 -19.05 26.97
C GLU A 26 -22.78 -19.91 25.75
N THR A 27 -22.21 -19.65 24.59
CA THR A 27 -22.28 -20.59 23.48
C THR A 27 -21.47 -21.82 23.87
N ASN A 28 -22.13 -22.97 24.01
CA ASN A 28 -21.53 -24.30 23.95
C ASN A 28 -20.68 -24.38 22.67
N VAL A 29 -19.42 -23.97 22.77
CA VAL A 29 -18.45 -24.14 21.70
C VAL A 29 -18.11 -25.62 21.73
N ASP A 30 -18.65 -26.35 20.76
CA ASP A 30 -18.41 -27.77 20.58
C ASP A 30 -16.89 -28.01 20.53
N ASP A 31 -16.40 -29.05 21.20
CA ASP A 31 -14.96 -29.35 21.40
C ASP A 31 -14.15 -29.42 20.08
N ARG A 32 -14.85 -29.50 18.94
CA ARG A 32 -14.29 -29.46 17.58
C ARG A 32 -13.63 -28.13 17.23
N ASP A 33 -14.18 -26.99 17.66
CA ASP A 33 -13.62 -25.67 17.32
C ASP A 33 -12.28 -25.44 18.03
N PHE A 34 -12.12 -26.00 19.23
CA PHE A 34 -10.84 -25.96 19.96
C PHE A 34 -9.76 -26.84 19.30
N GLN A 35 -10.14 -27.98 18.72
CA GLN A 35 -9.21 -28.82 17.96
C GLN A 35 -8.76 -28.16 16.64
N GLU A 36 -9.62 -27.34 16.03
CA GLU A 36 -9.27 -26.59 14.81
C GLU A 36 -8.29 -25.45 15.10
N ILE A 37 -8.47 -24.72 16.21
CA ILE A 37 -7.50 -23.72 16.71
C ILE A 37 -6.16 -24.37 17.06
N THR A 38 -6.18 -25.56 17.66
CA THR A 38 -4.94 -26.28 18.04
C THR A 38 -4.18 -26.81 16.82
N ARG A 39 -4.89 -27.22 15.75
CA ARG A 39 -4.27 -27.59 14.46
C ARG A 39 -3.60 -26.42 13.74
N VAL A 40 -4.10 -25.20 13.93
CA VAL A 40 -3.49 -23.97 13.39
C VAL A 40 -2.18 -23.62 14.11
N LEU A 41 -2.02 -24.02 15.38
CA LEU A 41 -0.86 -23.68 16.21
C LEU A 41 0.30 -24.70 16.13
N ASP A 42 0.03 -25.98 15.87
CA ASP A 42 1.05 -27.05 15.84
C ASP A 42 1.56 -27.41 14.42
N GLY A 43 0.99 -26.81 13.35
CA GLY A 43 1.47 -26.99 11.97
C GLY A 43 2.24 -25.76 11.48
N ALA A 44 3.31 -25.96 10.69
CA ALA A 44 3.98 -24.88 9.97
C ALA A 44 2.91 -24.01 9.30
N LEU A 45 2.75 -22.77 9.79
CA LEU A 45 1.68 -21.85 9.41
C LEU A 45 1.44 -21.98 7.89
N PRO A 46 0.32 -22.60 7.45
CA PRO A 46 -0.02 -22.54 6.05
C PRO A 46 -0.08 -21.05 5.72
N SER A 47 0.73 -20.61 4.75
CA SER A 47 0.76 -19.23 4.30
C SER A 47 -0.67 -18.74 4.23
N LEU A 48 -1.08 -17.88 5.17
CA LEU A 48 -2.45 -17.42 5.25
C LEU A 48 -2.76 -16.84 3.87
N PRO A 49 -3.86 -17.29 3.21
CA PRO A 49 -4.18 -16.77 1.90
C PRO A 49 -4.23 -15.24 2.00
N ALA A 50 -3.57 -14.55 1.08
CA ALA A 50 -3.52 -13.09 1.02
C ALA A 50 -4.92 -12.42 0.88
N ALA A 51 -5.99 -13.21 0.88
CA ALA A 51 -7.39 -12.81 0.79
C ALA A 51 -7.96 -12.20 2.09
N SER A 52 -7.20 -12.06 3.18
CA SER A 52 -7.71 -11.55 4.46
C SER A 52 -7.95 -10.02 4.51
N GLY A 53 -7.98 -9.32 3.38
CA GLY A 53 -8.16 -7.85 3.32
C GLY A 53 -6.98 -7.04 3.85
N TYR A 54 -5.94 -7.70 4.39
CA TYR A 54 -4.71 -7.05 4.79
C TYR A 54 -3.79 -6.84 3.57
N PRO A 55 -3.09 -5.70 3.50
CA PRO A 55 -2.07 -5.48 2.49
C PRO A 55 -0.96 -6.52 2.63
N TYR A 56 -0.63 -7.21 1.54
CA TYR A 56 0.50 -8.13 1.48
C TYR A 56 1.80 -7.34 1.39
N PHE A 57 2.70 -7.54 2.36
CA PHE A 57 4.05 -6.97 2.34
C PHE A 57 5.04 -8.04 1.85
N PRO A 58 5.65 -7.87 0.66
CA PRO A 58 6.63 -8.84 0.17
C PRO A 58 7.87 -8.86 1.08
N PRO A 59 8.44 -10.04 1.36
CA PRO A 59 9.70 -10.12 2.08
C PRO A 59 10.85 -9.54 1.22
N ALA A 60 11.91 -9.09 1.89
CA ALA A 60 13.12 -8.63 1.20
C ALA A 60 13.76 -9.77 0.40
N ALA A 61 14.39 -9.44 -0.74
CA ALA A 61 15.05 -10.43 -1.57
C ALA A 61 16.22 -11.11 -0.85
N ARG A 62 16.22 -12.45 -0.89
CA ARG A 62 17.29 -13.28 -0.34
C ARG A 62 18.35 -13.49 -1.41
N VAL A 63 19.59 -13.12 -1.12
CA VAL A 63 20.73 -13.39 -2.00
C VAL A 63 20.98 -14.90 -2.09
N PHE A 64 21.32 -15.40 -3.29
CA PHE A 64 21.74 -16.79 -3.46
C PHE A 64 23.03 -17.08 -2.68
N THR A 65 23.06 -18.21 -1.98
CA THR A 65 24.25 -18.69 -1.27
C THR A 65 25.29 -19.21 -2.25
N ALA A 66 26.56 -19.27 -1.82
CA ALA A 66 27.64 -19.81 -2.64
C ALA A 66 27.39 -21.26 -3.09
N GLU A 67 26.71 -22.06 -2.26
CA GLU A 67 26.34 -23.42 -2.61
C GLU A 67 25.25 -23.48 -3.68
N GLU A 68 24.20 -22.64 -3.57
CA GLU A 68 23.16 -22.52 -4.59
C GLU A 68 23.75 -22.08 -5.93
N ILE A 69 24.67 -21.10 -5.94
CA ILE A 69 25.38 -20.64 -7.14
C ILE A 69 26.23 -21.77 -7.74
N ARG A 70 26.94 -22.56 -6.90
CA ARG A 70 27.75 -23.70 -7.36
C ARG A 70 26.89 -24.77 -8.07
N TYR A 71 25.65 -24.97 -7.62
CA TYR A 71 24.69 -25.86 -8.28
C TYR A 71 23.96 -25.20 -9.46
N GLY A 72 24.27 -23.94 -9.78
CA GLY A 72 23.65 -23.19 -10.87
C GLY A 72 22.20 -22.82 -10.60
N LEU A 73 21.78 -22.70 -9.32
CA LEU A 73 20.41 -22.35 -8.97
C LEU A 73 20.04 -20.90 -9.29
N ASP A 74 21.06 -20.06 -9.49
CA ASP A 74 20.99 -18.67 -9.94
C ASP A 74 21.01 -18.52 -11.47
N CYS A 75 21.13 -19.63 -12.21
CA CYS A 75 21.25 -19.63 -13.67
C CYS A 75 19.87 -19.77 -14.33
N ILE A 76 19.46 -18.79 -15.13
CA ILE A 76 18.25 -18.90 -15.97
C ILE A 76 18.58 -19.65 -17.26
N ASN A 77 19.73 -19.34 -17.85
CA ASN A 77 20.27 -20.01 -19.03
C ASN A 77 21.80 -19.89 -19.01
N ARG A 78 22.47 -20.32 -20.08
CA ARG A 78 23.95 -20.32 -20.17
C ARG A 78 24.61 -18.94 -20.05
N GLN A 79 23.86 -17.86 -20.29
CA GLN A 79 24.36 -16.49 -20.35
C GLN A 79 23.74 -15.57 -19.31
N THR A 80 22.68 -16.00 -18.63
CA THR A 80 21.86 -15.14 -17.77
C THR A 80 21.78 -15.69 -16.36
N TYR A 81 22.22 -14.86 -15.41
CA TYR A 81 22.28 -15.17 -13.98
C TYR A 81 21.43 -14.17 -13.17
N VAL A 82 21.03 -14.56 -11.97
CA VAL A 82 20.27 -13.74 -11.03
C VAL A 82 20.96 -13.66 -9.68
N HIS A 83 20.65 -12.63 -8.88
CA HIS A 83 21.42 -12.32 -7.68
C HIS A 83 20.65 -12.58 -6.40
N ALA A 84 19.32 -12.43 -6.43
CA ALA A 84 18.47 -12.66 -5.29
C ALA A 84 17.11 -13.23 -5.70
N LEU A 85 16.41 -13.84 -4.74
CA LEU A 85 15.12 -14.49 -4.89
C LEU A 85 14.14 -14.00 -3.82
N VAL A 86 12.91 -13.72 -4.26
CA VAL A 86 11.73 -13.48 -3.43
C VAL A 86 10.69 -14.53 -3.80
N GLU A 87 10.12 -15.19 -2.79
CA GLU A 87 9.01 -16.12 -2.98
C GLU A 87 7.70 -15.47 -2.55
N HIS A 88 6.67 -15.63 -3.38
CA HIS A 88 5.35 -15.07 -3.12
C HIS A 88 4.31 -16.18 -3.00
N PRO A 89 3.43 -16.13 -1.97
CA PRO A 89 2.34 -17.09 -1.83
C PRO A 89 1.28 -16.89 -2.91
N ALA A 90 0.35 -17.86 -3.00
CA ALA A 90 -0.76 -17.78 -3.94
C ALA A 90 -1.66 -16.57 -3.66
N GLY A 91 -2.01 -15.83 -4.71
CA GLY A 91 -2.82 -14.62 -4.62
C GLY A 91 -2.07 -13.38 -4.12
N ALA A 92 -0.74 -13.42 -3.97
CA ALA A 92 0.05 -12.25 -3.63
C ALA A 92 -0.05 -11.17 -4.71
N ILE A 93 -0.35 -9.94 -4.29
CA ILE A 93 -0.38 -8.74 -5.14
C ILE A 93 0.89 -7.96 -4.85
N VAL A 94 1.72 -7.73 -5.87
CA VAL A 94 3.00 -7.02 -5.73
C VAL A 94 3.04 -5.85 -6.71
N GLU A 95 2.75 -4.66 -6.22
CA GLU A 95 2.65 -3.47 -7.07
C GLU A 95 4.02 -2.98 -7.56
N TYR A 96 5.03 -3.05 -6.71
CA TYR A 96 6.39 -2.58 -6.99
C TYR A 96 7.39 -3.68 -6.64
N PRO A 97 7.53 -4.72 -7.49
CA PRO A 97 8.52 -5.77 -7.26
C PRO A 97 9.93 -5.17 -7.10
N GLU A 98 10.69 -5.73 -6.16
CA GLU A 98 12.09 -5.36 -5.95
C GLU A 98 12.88 -5.56 -7.25
N THR A 99 13.85 -4.67 -7.49
CA THR A 99 14.65 -4.64 -8.72
C THR A 99 16.13 -4.60 -8.35
N GLY A 100 17.00 -4.92 -9.30
CA GLY A 100 18.44 -4.88 -9.05
C GLY A 100 18.92 -3.50 -8.62
N ALA A 101 19.66 -3.41 -7.52
CA ALA A 101 20.18 -2.15 -6.99
C ALA A 101 21.20 -1.46 -7.92
N ALA A 102 21.79 -2.19 -8.87
CA ALA A 102 22.75 -1.67 -9.83
C ALA A 102 22.50 -2.27 -11.23
N LYS A 103 23.15 -1.68 -12.25
CA LYS A 103 23.07 -2.16 -13.64
C LYS A 103 23.56 -3.61 -13.71
N GLY A 104 22.78 -4.49 -14.33
CA GLY A 104 23.08 -5.91 -14.47
C GLY A 104 22.70 -6.77 -13.26
N VAL A 105 22.38 -6.17 -12.10
CA VAL A 105 21.83 -6.90 -10.96
C VAL A 105 20.38 -7.26 -11.25
N ALA A 106 19.99 -8.47 -10.88
CA ALA A 106 18.68 -9.03 -11.16
C ALA A 106 18.10 -9.72 -9.92
N VAL A 107 16.83 -9.43 -9.63
CA VAL A 107 16.05 -10.06 -8.56
C VAL A 107 14.96 -10.92 -9.20
N VAL A 108 14.84 -12.16 -8.73
CA VAL A 108 13.78 -13.09 -9.14
C VAL A 108 12.63 -13.01 -8.17
N HIS A 109 11.42 -12.85 -8.70
CA HIS A 109 10.18 -13.01 -7.97
C HIS A 109 9.49 -14.28 -8.47
N ARG A 110 9.33 -15.27 -7.59
CA ARG A 110 8.63 -16.52 -7.89
C ARG A 110 7.26 -16.50 -7.24
N PHE A 111 6.23 -16.41 -8.08
CA PHE A 111 4.84 -16.36 -7.66
C PHE A 111 4.22 -17.74 -7.73
N ARG A 112 3.72 -18.26 -6.60
CA ARG A 112 2.85 -19.43 -6.61
C ARG A 112 1.49 -19.02 -7.18
N ILE A 113 0.92 -19.81 -8.09
CA ILE A 113 -0.36 -19.52 -8.74
C ILE A 113 -1.35 -20.67 -8.52
N ASP A 114 -2.64 -20.35 -8.46
CA ASP A 114 -3.73 -21.31 -8.59
C ASP A 114 -4.04 -21.55 -10.09
N PRO A 115 -3.75 -22.74 -10.65
CA PRO A 115 -4.00 -23.01 -12.07
C PRO A 115 -5.48 -22.90 -12.47
N SER A 116 -6.41 -23.09 -11.53
CA SER A 116 -7.85 -23.00 -11.80
C SER A 116 -8.36 -21.56 -11.90
N ARG A 117 -7.59 -20.60 -11.40
CA ARG A 117 -7.92 -19.16 -11.33
C ARG A 117 -6.70 -18.31 -11.69
N PHE A 118 -6.05 -18.66 -12.80
CA PHE A 118 -4.85 -17.97 -13.23
C PHE A 118 -5.09 -16.48 -13.48
N SER A 119 -4.36 -15.63 -12.78
CA SER A 119 -4.14 -14.22 -13.10
C SER A 119 -2.63 -13.98 -13.15
N SER A 120 -2.18 -13.25 -14.16
CA SER A 120 -0.76 -13.01 -14.34
C SER A 120 -0.25 -12.01 -13.30
N PRO A 121 0.83 -12.30 -12.56
CA PRO A 121 1.37 -11.37 -11.56
C PRO A 121 1.64 -9.95 -12.11
N LYS A 122 1.96 -9.86 -13.41
CA LYS A 122 2.24 -8.60 -14.11
C LYS A 122 1.06 -7.64 -14.13
N GLU A 123 -0.17 -8.14 -14.01
CA GLU A 123 -1.39 -7.32 -13.95
C GLU A 123 -1.45 -6.46 -12.68
N SER A 124 -0.70 -6.85 -11.63
CA SER A 124 -0.59 -6.07 -10.40
C SER A 124 0.48 -4.98 -10.46
N PHE A 125 1.40 -5.00 -11.44
CA PHE A 125 2.57 -4.13 -11.44
C PHE A 125 2.19 -2.68 -11.78
N GLN A 126 2.62 -1.76 -10.91
CA GLN A 126 2.43 -0.31 -11.07
C GLN A 126 3.61 0.36 -11.79
N TYR A 127 4.70 -0.37 -12.09
CA TYR A 127 5.59 0.07 -13.16
C TYR A 127 4.74 0.07 -14.44
N SER A 128 4.50 1.22 -15.08
CA SER A 128 3.82 1.22 -16.39
C SER A 128 4.60 0.31 -17.32
N LEU A 129 4.12 -0.92 -17.52
CA LEU A 129 4.82 -1.88 -18.34
C LEU A 129 4.77 -1.37 -19.79
N GLY A 130 5.93 -1.48 -20.41
CA GLY A 130 6.26 -1.05 -21.77
C GLY A 130 5.34 -1.64 -22.81
N ASP A 131 5.65 -1.39 -24.08
CA ASP A 131 5.14 -2.34 -25.08
C ASP A 131 6.01 -3.60 -24.94
N SER A 132 5.41 -4.77 -25.10
CA SER A 132 6.15 -6.02 -25.07
C SER A 132 7.17 -6.02 -26.20
N HIS A 133 8.46 -6.19 -25.91
CA HIS A 133 9.53 -6.16 -26.92
C HIS A 133 9.77 -7.55 -27.54
N GLY A 134 8.69 -8.29 -27.76
CA GLY A 134 8.71 -9.66 -28.26
C GLY A 134 8.57 -10.71 -27.15
N GLY A 135 8.20 -11.91 -27.59
CA GLY A 135 8.15 -13.09 -26.74
C GLY A 135 8.74 -14.29 -27.46
N GLU A 136 9.38 -15.15 -26.70
CA GLU A 136 9.99 -16.38 -27.19
C GLU A 136 9.16 -17.57 -26.67
N PRO A 137 8.53 -18.38 -27.55
CA PRO A 137 7.85 -19.58 -27.12
C PRO A 137 8.85 -20.70 -26.82
N ASN A 138 8.45 -21.67 -26.01
CA ASN A 138 9.19 -22.91 -25.73
C ASN A 138 10.59 -22.69 -25.13
N VAL A 139 10.74 -21.70 -24.26
CA VAL A 139 11.99 -21.47 -23.52
C VAL A 139 11.96 -22.15 -22.15
N HIS A 140 13.14 -22.38 -21.58
CA HIS A 140 13.29 -22.85 -20.21
C HIS A 140 13.73 -21.71 -19.29
N CYS A 141 13.21 -21.70 -18.06
CA CYS A 141 13.64 -20.77 -17.00
C CYS A 141 14.63 -21.46 -16.04
N GLY A 142 15.69 -22.04 -16.60
CA GLY A 142 16.77 -22.69 -15.86
C GLY A 142 16.28 -23.63 -14.77
N SER A 143 16.83 -23.45 -13.56
CA SER A 143 16.45 -24.17 -12.34
C SER A 143 15.36 -23.48 -11.51
N LEU A 144 14.71 -22.44 -12.04
CA LEU A 144 13.72 -21.67 -11.27
C LEU A 144 12.31 -22.25 -11.40
N LEU A 145 12.03 -22.96 -12.51
CA LEU A 145 10.74 -23.57 -12.82
C LEU A 145 10.91 -25.05 -13.22
N PHE A 146 10.46 -25.94 -12.35
CA PHE A 146 10.42 -27.39 -12.58
C PHE A 146 8.98 -27.90 -12.54
N ALA A 147 8.68 -28.89 -13.39
CA ALA A 147 7.46 -29.68 -13.31
C ALA A 147 7.52 -30.67 -12.14
N VAL A 148 6.39 -31.31 -11.82
CA VAL A 148 6.23 -32.31 -10.73
C VAL A 148 7.34 -33.39 -10.71
N HIS A 149 7.86 -33.77 -11.87
CA HIS A 149 8.89 -34.81 -12.01
C HIS A 149 10.34 -34.28 -11.99
N GLY A 150 10.55 -33.02 -11.61
CA GLY A 150 11.88 -32.40 -11.61
C GLY A 150 12.43 -32.08 -13.00
N THR A 151 11.62 -32.21 -14.05
CA THR A 151 11.99 -31.79 -15.40
C THR A 151 11.81 -30.28 -15.57
N PRO A 152 12.69 -29.58 -16.32
CA PRO A 152 12.51 -28.16 -16.60
C PRO A 152 11.18 -27.89 -17.31
N ALA A 153 10.41 -26.92 -16.81
CA ALA A 153 9.16 -26.53 -17.45
C ALA A 153 9.42 -25.76 -18.75
N TYR A 154 8.62 -26.02 -19.79
CA TYR A 154 8.57 -25.17 -20.99
C TYR A 154 7.66 -23.98 -20.71
N CYS A 155 8.15 -22.79 -21.04
CA CYS A 155 7.51 -21.53 -20.73
C CYS A 155 7.29 -20.69 -21.99
N SER A 156 6.27 -19.84 -21.94
CA SER A 156 6.27 -18.60 -22.70
C SER A 156 7.14 -17.57 -21.97
N HIS A 157 7.92 -16.80 -22.73
CA HIS A 157 8.74 -15.71 -22.20
C HIS A 157 8.33 -14.39 -22.83
N GLU A 158 8.11 -13.39 -21.99
CA GLU A 158 7.82 -12.01 -22.41
C GLU A 158 8.83 -11.04 -21.82
N LYS A 159 9.26 -10.06 -22.63
CA LYS A 159 10.13 -8.97 -22.20
C LYS A 159 9.38 -7.65 -22.14
N TRP A 160 9.46 -6.99 -20.99
CA TRP A 160 8.84 -5.70 -20.74
C TRP A 160 9.88 -4.68 -20.26
N THR A 161 9.69 -3.42 -20.63
CA THR A 161 10.50 -2.30 -20.12
C THR A 161 9.64 -1.42 -19.23
N CYS A 162 10.24 -0.80 -18.22
CA CYS A 162 9.58 0.22 -17.41
C CYS A 162 9.37 1.50 -18.26
N LYS A 163 8.14 2.02 -18.36
CA LYS A 163 7.86 3.34 -19.01
C LYS A 163 8.18 4.53 -18.09
N GLY A 164 8.68 4.28 -16.89
CA GLY A 164 9.00 5.26 -15.86
C GLY A 164 8.00 5.27 -14.70
N LEU A 165 8.15 6.27 -13.84
CA LEU A 165 7.26 6.58 -12.73
C LEU A 165 6.98 8.08 -12.70
N LYS A 166 5.80 8.45 -12.22
CA LYS A 166 5.46 9.81 -11.81
C LYS A 166 5.60 9.88 -10.29
N TYR A 167 6.23 10.94 -9.78
CA TYR A 167 6.34 11.19 -8.35
C TYR A 167 5.60 12.47 -7.99
N CYS A 168 5.05 12.53 -6.79
CA CYS A 168 4.55 13.77 -6.25
C CYS A 168 5.68 14.82 -6.18
N SER A 169 5.44 16.05 -6.61
CA SER A 169 6.40 17.16 -6.48
C SER A 169 6.69 17.55 -5.02
N ALA A 170 5.85 17.10 -4.07
CA ALA A 170 6.10 17.20 -2.64
C ALA A 170 6.84 15.98 -2.06
N SER A 171 7.31 15.07 -2.92
CA SER A 171 8.13 13.94 -2.52
C SER A 171 9.53 14.42 -2.16
N SER A 172 9.97 14.15 -0.93
CA SER A 172 11.39 14.24 -0.57
C SER A 172 12.01 12.86 -0.80
N LEU A 173 12.90 12.73 -1.78
CA LEU A 173 13.75 11.54 -1.92
C LEU A 173 14.77 11.53 -0.75
N PRO A 174 15.02 10.39 -0.07
CA PRO A 174 14.39 9.08 -0.15
C PRO A 174 13.28 8.88 0.92
N PRO A 175 12.37 7.91 0.74
CA PRO A 175 11.40 7.55 1.75
C PRO A 175 12.10 7.18 3.06
N SER A 176 11.73 7.85 4.15
CA SER A 176 12.08 7.39 5.48
C SER A 176 11.46 6.00 5.67
N PRO A 177 12.20 5.00 6.21
CA PRO A 177 11.63 3.69 6.48
C PRO A 177 10.37 3.87 7.31
N ALA A 178 9.28 3.27 6.84
CA ALA A 178 7.99 3.31 7.52
C ALA A 178 8.19 2.82 8.96
N SER A 179 7.84 3.66 9.93
CA SER A 179 7.83 3.27 11.33
C SER A 179 6.79 2.16 11.52
N PRO A 180 7.14 1.04 12.18
CA PRO A 180 6.26 -0.11 12.33
C PRO A 180 5.04 0.21 13.20
N ASP A 181 3.94 -0.47 12.87
CA ASP A 181 2.64 -0.62 13.54
C ASP A 181 2.29 0.40 14.62
N LEU A 182 1.54 1.43 14.19
CA LEU A 182 0.79 2.28 15.11
C LEU A 182 -0.47 1.54 15.60
N ASP A 183 -0.73 1.67 16.90
CA ASP A 183 -1.94 1.22 17.60
C ASP A 183 -3.25 1.58 16.85
N SER A 184 -4.26 0.72 16.98
CA SER A 184 -5.61 0.92 16.41
C SER A 184 -6.23 2.30 16.72
N LEU A 185 -5.90 2.90 17.87
CA LEU A 185 -6.37 4.25 18.23
C LEU A 185 -5.84 5.33 17.27
N ALA A 186 -4.61 5.17 16.78
CA ALA A 186 -4.01 6.12 15.87
C ALA A 186 -4.63 6.07 14.46
N GLU A 187 -5.08 4.89 14.01
CA GLU A 187 -5.79 4.79 12.73
C GLU A 187 -7.15 5.51 12.76
N ALA A 188 -7.90 5.44 13.88
CA ALA A 188 -9.14 6.21 14.03
C ALA A 188 -8.89 7.72 14.03
N GLN A 189 -7.85 8.19 14.74
CA GLN A 189 -7.46 9.60 14.74
C GLN A 189 -7.04 10.08 13.34
N LYS A 190 -6.27 9.27 12.63
CA LYS A 190 -5.85 9.50 11.24
C LYS A 190 -7.05 9.55 10.28
N GLU A 191 -8.05 8.68 10.45
CA GLU A 191 -9.28 8.72 9.66
C GLU A 191 -10.04 10.03 9.88
N ILE A 192 -10.29 10.40 11.13
CA ILE A 192 -10.99 11.66 11.49
C ILE A 192 -10.22 12.86 10.93
N PHE A 193 -8.89 12.86 11.03
CA PHE A 193 -8.05 13.91 10.48
C PHE A 193 -8.23 14.05 8.96
N PHE A 194 -8.15 12.94 8.21
CA PHE A 194 -8.33 12.98 6.76
C PHE A 194 -9.76 13.32 6.33
N LYS A 195 -10.78 12.86 7.06
CA LYS A 195 -12.18 13.28 6.85
C LYS A 195 -12.32 14.79 7.00
N THR A 196 -11.72 15.36 8.04
CA THR A 196 -11.74 16.80 8.34
C THR A 196 -11.05 17.60 7.25
N LEU A 197 -9.85 17.17 6.83
CA LEU A 197 -9.09 17.80 5.77
C LEU A 197 -9.84 17.73 4.42
N ALA A 198 -10.40 16.57 4.08
CA ALA A 198 -11.18 16.38 2.86
C ALA A 198 -12.44 17.27 2.82
N LEU A 199 -13.15 17.39 3.94
CA LEU A 199 -14.29 18.30 4.06
C LEU A 199 -13.85 19.74 3.82
N TYR A 200 -12.79 20.21 4.49
CA TYR A 200 -12.27 21.56 4.31
C TYR A 200 -11.87 21.84 2.86
N CYS A 201 -11.11 20.94 2.23
CA CYS A 201 -10.70 21.10 0.83
C CYS A 201 -11.91 21.15 -0.12
N THR A 202 -12.92 20.31 0.12
CA THR A 202 -14.18 20.36 -0.65
C THR A 202 -14.88 21.70 -0.46
N LEU A 203 -14.91 22.25 0.75
CA LEU A 203 -15.47 23.57 1.03
C LEU A 203 -14.63 24.70 0.41
N ALA A 204 -13.31 24.58 0.37
CA ALA A 204 -12.44 25.59 -0.23
C ALA A 204 -12.57 25.62 -1.76
N GLU A 205 -12.70 24.45 -2.40
CA GLU A 205 -12.83 24.32 -3.85
C GLU A 205 -14.27 24.59 -4.34
N LYS A 206 -15.27 24.01 -3.66
CA LYS A 206 -16.67 24.01 -4.10
C LYS A 206 -17.59 24.90 -3.26
N GLY A 207 -17.12 25.42 -2.13
CA GLY A 207 -17.92 26.24 -1.21
C GLY A 207 -18.37 27.58 -1.77
N SER A 208 -18.06 27.88 -3.03
CA SER A 208 -18.84 28.80 -3.85
C SER A 208 -19.56 28.02 -4.97
N PRO A 209 -20.65 27.27 -4.69
CA PRO A 209 -21.30 26.42 -5.69
C PRO A 209 -21.97 27.22 -6.82
N ARG A 210 -22.07 28.54 -6.64
CA ARG A 210 -22.54 29.53 -7.61
C ARG A 210 -21.79 30.80 -7.25
N SER A 211 -21.14 31.43 -8.21
CA SER A 211 -20.36 32.68 -8.12
C SER A 211 -21.08 33.90 -7.50
N LEU A 212 -22.24 33.70 -6.87
CA LEU A 212 -23.12 34.73 -6.35
C LEU A 212 -22.87 35.03 -4.86
N CYS A 213 -22.54 34.03 -4.03
CA CYS A 213 -22.36 34.26 -2.61
C CYS A 213 -20.89 34.49 -2.24
N LYS A 214 -20.57 35.71 -1.79
CA LYS A 214 -19.25 36.10 -1.26
C LYS A 214 -19.10 35.87 0.26
N GLY A 215 -20.12 35.29 0.88
CA GLY A 215 -20.14 35.11 2.33
C GLY A 215 -19.15 34.04 2.79
N LYS A 216 -18.41 34.34 3.86
CA LYS A 216 -17.52 33.40 4.53
C LYS A 216 -18.30 32.25 5.16
N LEU A 217 -17.72 31.04 5.14
CA LEU A 217 -18.20 29.91 5.92
C LEU A 217 -17.72 30.06 7.37
N VAL A 218 -18.66 29.97 8.31
CA VAL A 218 -18.40 30.11 9.74
C VAL A 218 -18.84 28.86 10.48
N LEU A 219 -17.99 28.38 11.39
CA LEU A 219 -18.30 27.30 12.30
C LEU A 219 -19.02 27.86 13.54
N ARG A 220 -20.25 27.43 13.77
CA ARG A 220 -21.10 27.87 14.89
C ARG A 220 -21.47 26.68 15.76
N VAL A 221 -21.97 26.98 16.95
CA VAL A 221 -22.51 26.00 17.90
C VAL A 221 -23.97 26.34 18.14
N ASP A 222 -24.85 25.35 18.10
CA ASP A 222 -26.28 25.55 18.37
C ASP A 222 -26.58 25.60 19.88
N GLU A 223 -27.84 25.82 20.24
CA GLU A 223 -28.29 25.86 21.64
C GLU A 223 -28.10 24.51 22.38
N TYR A 224 -27.84 23.41 21.64
CA TYR A 224 -27.58 22.09 22.18
C TYR A 224 -26.09 21.75 22.23
N GLY A 225 -25.20 22.69 21.93
CA GLY A 225 -23.76 22.45 21.91
C GLY A 225 -23.24 21.75 20.65
N ARG A 226 -24.08 21.52 19.63
CA ARG A 226 -23.67 20.84 18.39
C ARG A 226 -23.04 21.82 17.42
N SER A 227 -21.90 21.44 16.86
CA SER A 227 -21.19 22.26 15.87
C SER A 227 -21.81 22.13 14.48
N PHE A 228 -21.90 23.24 13.76
CA PHE A 228 -22.38 23.27 12.38
C PHE A 228 -21.66 24.35 11.57
N ILE A 229 -21.50 24.14 10.26
CA ILE A 229 -20.97 25.14 9.34
C ILE A 229 -22.13 25.83 8.64
N GLN A 230 -22.10 27.15 8.54
CA GLN A 230 -23.03 27.89 7.69
C GLN A 230 -22.35 29.05 6.98
N CYS A 231 -22.92 29.49 5.86
CA CYS A 231 -22.56 30.78 5.28
C CYS A 231 -22.97 31.92 6.23
N GLU A 232 -22.13 32.94 6.39
CA GLU A 232 -22.40 34.09 7.26
C GLU A 232 -23.61 34.92 6.85
N HIS A 233 -23.98 34.91 5.57
CA HIS A 233 -25.15 35.61 5.04
C HIS A 233 -26.46 34.83 5.19
N ARG A 234 -26.39 33.57 5.67
CA ARG A 234 -27.58 32.73 5.83
C ARG A 234 -28.50 33.28 6.90
N LYS A 235 -29.72 33.62 6.50
CA LYS A 235 -30.84 33.95 7.40
C LYS A 235 -31.73 32.71 7.61
N LYS A 236 -32.58 32.73 8.63
CA LYS A 236 -33.45 31.58 8.96
C LYS A 236 -34.43 31.26 7.83
N GLU A 237 -34.86 32.29 7.10
CA GLU A 237 -35.80 32.23 5.99
C GLU A 237 -35.11 31.90 4.66
N ASP A 238 -33.79 32.08 4.57
CA ASP A 238 -33.03 31.95 3.33
C ASP A 238 -32.35 30.58 3.22
N LYS A 239 -32.99 29.70 2.45
CA LYS A 239 -32.51 28.35 2.18
C LYS A 239 -31.47 28.27 1.05
N ALA A 240 -31.17 29.36 0.36
CA ALA A 240 -30.21 29.36 -0.75
C ALA A 240 -28.75 29.25 -0.26
N HIS A 241 -28.51 29.62 1.00
CA HIS A 241 -27.18 29.55 1.61
C HIS A 241 -26.89 28.19 2.25
N LEU A 242 -25.63 27.76 2.14
CA LEU A 242 -25.14 26.49 2.69
C LEU A 242 -25.28 26.42 4.21
N ILE A 243 -25.74 25.26 4.70
CA ILE A 243 -25.59 24.80 6.08
C ILE A 243 -25.22 23.32 6.10
N LEU A 244 -24.28 22.95 6.96
CA LEU A 244 -23.87 21.57 7.22
C LEU A 244 -23.98 21.32 8.73
N ARG A 245 -24.92 20.46 9.14
CA ARG A 245 -25.22 20.20 10.55
C ARG A 245 -24.56 18.95 11.12
N THR A 246 -24.21 17.99 10.27
CA THR A 246 -23.65 16.71 10.70
C THR A 246 -22.14 16.81 10.74
N LEU A 247 -21.59 17.23 11.88
CA LEU A 247 -20.14 17.39 12.06
C LEU A 247 -19.53 16.47 13.14
N ASP A 248 -20.29 15.48 13.62
CA ASP A 248 -19.88 14.65 14.77
C ASP A 248 -18.69 13.71 14.46
N GLU A 249 -18.39 13.46 13.17
CA GLU A 249 -17.29 12.60 12.73
C GLU A 249 -15.99 13.37 12.39
N PHE A 250 -15.92 14.67 12.71
CA PHE A 250 -14.79 15.53 12.33
C PHE A 250 -14.05 16.07 13.56
N ASP A 251 -12.76 16.39 13.38
CA ASP A 251 -11.97 17.13 14.35
C ASP A 251 -12.42 18.60 14.33
N ILE A 252 -13.39 18.93 15.17
CA ILE A 252 -13.98 20.27 15.27
C ILE A 252 -12.92 21.36 15.57
N PRO A 253 -11.99 21.18 16.53
CA PRO A 253 -10.88 22.12 16.72
C PRO A 253 -10.04 22.36 15.46
N TYR A 254 -9.63 21.30 14.74
CA TYR A 254 -8.84 21.47 13.53
C TYR A 254 -9.63 22.15 12.41
N LEU A 255 -10.90 21.75 12.22
CA LEU A 255 -11.80 22.34 11.23
C LEU A 255 -12.01 23.83 11.48
N ARG A 256 -12.17 24.23 12.75
CA ARG A 256 -12.25 25.64 13.15
C ARG A 256 -10.99 26.39 12.73
N ALA A 257 -9.82 25.87 13.08
CA ALA A 257 -8.55 26.51 12.76
C ALA A 257 -8.38 26.70 11.24
N LEU A 258 -8.77 25.70 10.44
CA LEU A 258 -8.78 25.77 8.97
C LEU A 258 -9.73 26.85 8.41
N LEU A 259 -10.96 26.95 8.92
CA LEU A 259 -11.96 27.93 8.47
C LEU A 259 -11.63 29.37 8.91
N GLU A 260 -10.99 29.52 10.06
CA GLU A 260 -10.58 30.81 10.61
C GLU A 260 -9.20 31.26 10.12
N ASN A 261 -8.47 30.38 9.42
CA ASN A 261 -7.06 30.58 9.03
C ASN A 261 -6.17 30.85 10.25
N ASP A 262 -6.45 30.17 11.37
CA ASP A 262 -5.61 30.18 12.58
C ASP A 262 -4.37 29.32 12.34
N VAL A 263 -3.29 29.99 11.95
CA VAL A 263 -2.02 29.36 11.59
C VAL A 263 -1.44 28.56 12.75
N LEU A 264 -1.55 29.04 14.00
CA LEU A 264 -0.99 28.35 15.16
C LEU A 264 -1.79 27.08 15.48
N GLY A 265 -3.12 27.16 15.41
CA GLY A 265 -4.00 25.99 15.55
C GLY A 265 -3.72 24.94 14.48
N ILE A 266 -3.68 25.37 13.22
CA ILE A 266 -3.34 24.50 12.08
C ILE A 266 -2.00 23.80 12.29
N ASP A 267 -0.96 24.56 12.64
CA ASP A 267 0.39 24.03 12.81
C ASP A 267 0.44 23.01 13.94
N LYS A 268 -0.25 23.27 15.06
CA LYS A 268 -0.34 22.32 16.18
C LYS A 268 -0.94 20.98 15.74
N HIS A 269 -2.07 20.99 15.02
CA HIS A 269 -2.74 19.76 14.57
C HIS A 269 -1.93 19.01 13.51
N GLU A 270 -1.37 19.72 12.52
CA GLU A 270 -0.60 19.09 11.44
C GLU A 270 0.77 18.59 11.90
N GLU A 271 1.39 19.24 12.87
CA GLU A 271 2.65 18.80 13.48
C GLU A 271 2.45 17.54 14.32
N LEU A 272 1.35 17.46 15.08
CA LEU A 272 0.96 16.24 15.78
C LEU A 272 0.72 15.09 14.79
N ALA A 273 -0.05 15.33 13.73
CA ALA A 273 -0.26 14.35 12.66
C ALA A 273 1.08 13.88 12.03
N ARG A 274 2.01 14.82 11.79
CA ARG A 274 3.35 14.53 11.26
C ARG A 274 4.14 13.59 12.17
N GLN A 275 4.07 13.78 13.49
CA GLN A 275 4.73 12.91 14.47
C GLN A 275 4.22 11.47 14.42
N PHE A 276 2.95 11.28 14.03
CA PHE A 276 2.33 9.97 13.80
C PHE A 276 2.45 9.48 12.34
N GLY A 277 3.21 10.16 11.50
CA GLY A 277 3.48 9.73 10.12
C GLY A 277 2.31 9.93 9.14
N TYR A 278 1.34 10.78 9.45
CA TYR A 278 0.27 11.15 8.50
C TYR A 278 0.04 12.68 8.37
N GLY A 279 -0.79 13.06 7.41
CA GLY A 279 -1.18 14.46 7.19
C GLY A 279 -0.27 15.24 6.22
N PRO A 280 -0.57 16.53 6.00
CA PRO A 280 -0.03 17.30 4.87
C PRO A 280 1.42 17.75 5.04
N ARG A 281 2.00 17.59 6.23
CA ARG A 281 3.40 17.91 6.55
C ARG A 281 4.34 16.71 6.43
N VAL A 282 3.80 15.51 6.17
CA VAL A 282 4.61 14.30 6.01
C VAL A 282 5.18 14.24 4.59
N PRO A 283 6.46 13.85 4.44
CA PRO A 283 7.05 13.49 3.16
C PRO A 283 6.14 12.61 2.32
N CYS A 284 5.89 13.01 1.07
CA CYS A 284 5.05 12.23 0.18
C CYS A 284 5.86 11.12 -0.49
N SER A 285 5.52 9.86 -0.25
CA SER A 285 6.06 8.71 -0.98
C SER A 285 5.18 8.28 -2.17
N PHE A 286 4.07 8.99 -2.43
CA PHE A 286 3.16 8.63 -3.49
C PHE A 286 3.84 8.71 -4.86
N SER A 287 3.77 7.59 -5.57
CA SER A 287 4.15 7.48 -6.96
C SER A 287 2.97 6.94 -7.77
N ALA A 288 2.98 7.18 -9.06
CA ALA A 288 1.99 6.66 -9.98
C ALA A 288 2.64 6.21 -11.27
N THR A 289 1.95 5.31 -11.97
CA THR A 289 2.35 4.86 -13.29
C THR A 289 2.28 6.05 -14.28
N PRO A 290 3.21 6.21 -15.23
CA PRO A 290 3.14 7.23 -16.27
C PRO A 290 1.83 7.21 -17.08
N SER A 291 1.25 6.02 -17.28
CA SER A 291 -0.03 5.84 -17.96
C SER A 291 -1.24 6.25 -17.13
N ALA A 292 -1.10 6.41 -15.81
CA ALA A 292 -2.18 6.94 -14.98
C ALA A 292 -2.53 8.36 -15.45
N GLN A 293 -3.81 8.59 -15.76
CA GLN A 293 -4.36 9.90 -16.14
C GLN A 293 -4.42 10.90 -14.97
N LYS A 294 -3.77 10.57 -13.84
CA LYS A 294 -3.69 11.46 -12.68
C LYS A 294 -2.54 12.46 -12.91
N GLU A 295 -2.86 13.73 -12.75
CA GLU A 295 -1.90 14.83 -12.76
C GLU A 295 -1.56 15.31 -11.35
N LEU A 296 -2.39 14.98 -10.36
CA LEU A 296 -2.25 15.44 -8.98
C LEU A 296 -2.17 14.25 -8.00
N CYS A 297 -1.31 14.38 -7.00
CA CYS A 297 -1.20 13.47 -5.87
C CYS A 297 -2.54 13.36 -5.13
N PRO A 298 -3.02 12.17 -4.74
CA PRO A 298 -4.25 12.05 -3.96
C PRO A 298 -4.14 12.66 -2.55
N HIS A 299 -2.91 12.80 -2.03
CA HIS A 299 -2.65 13.40 -0.74
C HIS A 299 -2.48 14.92 -0.85
N TRP A 300 -2.96 15.61 0.17
CA TRP A 300 -2.77 17.05 0.35
C TRP A 300 -1.41 17.32 0.99
N HIS A 301 -0.78 18.42 0.60
CA HIS A 301 0.53 18.84 1.09
C HIS A 301 0.51 20.31 1.50
N ARG A 302 1.35 20.68 2.47
CA ARG A 302 1.66 22.09 2.75
C ARG A 302 2.76 22.57 1.81
N GLN A 303 2.40 23.45 0.87
CA GLN A 303 3.33 24.12 -0.03
C GLN A 303 3.26 25.62 0.23
N SER A 304 4.37 26.21 0.69
CA SER A 304 4.44 27.64 1.03
C SER A 304 3.33 28.10 1.99
N GLY A 305 3.03 27.27 3.00
CA GLY A 305 1.98 27.53 4.00
C GLY A 305 0.55 27.27 3.52
N LYS A 306 0.31 26.95 2.25
CA LYS A 306 -1.03 26.64 1.71
C LYS A 306 -1.21 25.14 1.51
N LEU A 307 -2.45 24.68 1.66
CA LEU A 307 -2.83 23.31 1.27
C LEU A 307 -2.96 23.25 -0.24
N ALA A 308 -2.19 22.35 -0.86
CA ALA A 308 -2.25 22.08 -2.29
C ALA A 308 -2.01 20.59 -2.54
N ARG A 309 -2.55 20.08 -3.65
CA ARG A 309 -2.17 18.75 -4.14
C ARG A 309 -0.86 18.88 -4.90
N GLY A 310 0.07 17.97 -4.64
CA GLY A 310 1.33 17.94 -5.37
C GLY A 310 1.11 17.53 -6.81
N VAL A 311 1.90 18.08 -7.73
CA VAL A 311 1.85 17.72 -9.15
C VAL A 311 2.59 16.40 -9.33
N LEU A 312 2.05 15.49 -10.13
CA LEU A 312 2.69 14.23 -10.46
C LEU A 312 3.64 14.43 -11.63
N GLU A 313 4.92 14.55 -11.31
CA GLU A 313 5.99 14.80 -12.28
C GLU A 313 6.61 13.50 -12.76
N ARG A 314 6.73 13.35 -14.08
CA ARG A 314 7.42 12.21 -14.67
C ARG A 314 8.92 12.37 -14.48
N VAL A 315 9.60 11.32 -14.02
CA VAL A 315 11.07 11.31 -13.99
C VAL A 315 11.61 11.49 -15.41
N LYS A 316 12.54 12.43 -15.57
CA LYS A 316 13.20 12.68 -16.85
C LYS A 316 14.07 11.49 -17.22
N GLY A 317 13.99 11.06 -18.47
CA GLY A 317 14.77 9.94 -19.01
C GLY A 317 13.99 8.63 -19.10
N ASN A 318 14.65 7.63 -19.68
CA ASN A 318 14.09 6.28 -19.80
C ASN A 318 14.46 5.46 -18.57
N CYS A 319 13.47 4.80 -17.99
CA CYS A 319 13.66 3.87 -16.89
C CYS A 319 14.42 2.64 -17.40
N PRO A 320 15.62 2.32 -16.87
CA PRO A 320 16.42 1.21 -17.38
C PRO A 320 15.93 -0.14 -16.84
N ALA A 321 14.95 -0.14 -15.93
CA ALA A 321 14.38 -1.36 -15.39
C ALA A 321 13.68 -2.18 -16.47
N THR A 322 13.96 -3.48 -16.47
CA THR A 322 13.35 -4.45 -17.39
C THR A 322 12.78 -5.61 -16.60
N PHE A 323 11.75 -6.23 -17.15
CA PHE A 323 11.05 -7.36 -16.57
C PHE A 323 10.98 -8.48 -17.59
N ASP A 324 11.50 -9.65 -17.22
CA ASP A 324 11.37 -10.87 -18.01
C ASP A 324 10.41 -11.82 -17.29
N ILE A 325 9.32 -12.18 -17.96
CA ILE A 325 8.25 -12.98 -17.35
C ILE A 325 8.23 -14.35 -18.02
N TYR A 326 8.36 -15.39 -17.22
CA TYR A 326 8.32 -16.79 -17.64
C TYR A 326 7.06 -17.46 -17.08
N THR A 327 6.16 -17.86 -17.98
CA THR A 327 4.90 -18.55 -17.62
C THR A 327 4.93 -19.96 -18.19
N PRO A 328 4.92 -21.02 -17.34
CA PRO A 328 4.82 -22.39 -17.81
C PRO A 328 3.57 -22.64 -18.66
N TYR A 329 3.68 -23.45 -19.72
CA TYR A 329 2.52 -23.83 -20.53
C TYR A 329 1.54 -24.74 -19.77
N ASN A 330 2.03 -25.53 -18.82
CA ASN A 330 1.21 -26.35 -17.94
C ASN A 330 1.38 -25.90 -16.49
N LEU A 331 0.49 -25.01 -16.04
CA LEU A 331 0.48 -24.51 -14.68
C LEU A 331 0.04 -25.56 -13.65
N SER A 332 -0.67 -26.61 -14.06
CA SER A 332 -1.01 -27.72 -13.16
C SER A 332 0.23 -28.52 -12.76
N ASP A 333 1.18 -28.67 -13.68
CA ASP A 333 2.45 -29.37 -13.43
C ASP A 333 3.51 -28.45 -12.79
N CYS A 334 3.44 -27.15 -13.07
CA CYS A 334 4.35 -26.13 -12.53
C CYS A 334 3.53 -24.89 -12.12
N PRO A 335 3.01 -24.85 -10.88
CA PRO A 335 2.11 -23.78 -10.42
C PRO A 335 2.87 -22.52 -9.99
N TYR A 336 3.86 -22.13 -10.79
CA TYR A 336 4.73 -20.99 -10.52
C TYR A 336 4.93 -20.13 -11.77
N VAL A 337 4.90 -18.82 -11.58
CA VAL A 337 5.34 -17.83 -12.58
C VAL A 337 6.58 -17.13 -12.04
N VAL A 338 7.59 -16.99 -12.90
CA VAL A 338 8.83 -16.29 -12.55
C VAL A 338 8.86 -14.93 -13.25
N VAL A 339 9.14 -13.89 -12.48
CA VAL A 339 9.41 -12.54 -12.96
C VAL A 339 10.84 -12.18 -12.56
N ILE A 340 11.68 -11.82 -13.54
CA ILE A 340 13.03 -11.33 -13.28
C ILE A 340 13.07 -9.82 -13.50
N CYS A 341 13.36 -9.09 -12.43
CA CYS A 341 13.46 -7.65 -12.39
C CYS A 341 14.93 -7.23 -12.46
N ARG A 342 15.35 -6.52 -13.52
CA ARG A 342 16.73 -6.05 -13.70
C ARG A 342 16.84 -4.54 -13.65
N ASN A 343 18.00 -4.07 -13.20
CA ASN A 343 18.39 -2.65 -13.11
C ASN A 343 17.48 -1.82 -12.18
N PRO A 344 17.98 -0.72 -11.60
CA PRO A 344 17.16 0.10 -10.74
C PRO A 344 16.12 0.89 -11.56
N PRO A 345 14.87 1.05 -11.10
CA PRO A 345 13.80 1.80 -11.80
C PRO A 345 14.10 3.30 -11.88
N LEU A 346 15.03 3.77 -11.07
CA LEU A 346 15.58 5.10 -11.13
C LEU A 346 17.08 4.98 -11.21
N ALA A 347 17.69 5.49 -12.27
CA ALA A 347 18.97 6.16 -12.05
C ALA A 347 18.60 7.34 -11.17
N LEU A 348 18.76 7.21 -9.84
CA LEU A 348 18.90 8.37 -8.98
C LEU A 348 20.04 9.13 -9.64
N GLY A 349 19.70 10.13 -10.45
CA GLY A 349 20.69 10.99 -11.06
C GLY A 349 21.49 11.47 -9.87
N THR A 350 22.75 11.05 -9.81
CA THR A 350 23.75 11.79 -9.04
C THR A 350 23.62 13.19 -9.59
N SER A 351 22.87 14.04 -8.88
CA SER A 351 22.73 15.43 -9.23
C SER A 351 24.13 16.00 -9.12
N SER A 352 24.81 16.05 -10.25
CA SER A 352 25.97 16.91 -10.45
C SER A 352 25.43 18.33 -10.38
N HIS A 353 25.25 18.81 -9.15
CA HIS A 353 25.11 20.22 -8.84
C HIS A 353 26.49 20.87 -8.77
#